data_AF-A0A512B6C9-F1
#
_entry.id   AF-A0A512B6C9-F1
#
_cell.length_a   1.000
_cell.length_b   1.000
_cell.length_c   1.000
_cell.angle_alpha   90.00
_cell.angle_beta   90.00
_cell.angle_gamma   90.00
#
_symmetry.space_group_name_H-M   'P 1'
#
loop_
_entity.id
_entity.type
_entity.pdbx_description
1 polymer ?
#
loop_
_entity_poly.entity_id
_entity_poly.type
_entity_poly.pdbx_seq_one_letter_code
_entity_poly.pdbx_strand_id
1 'polypeptide(L)'
;MLRLFKRGQAKSLAAAAELVGVSSRSVQTWWQLYRQQGLLGLLALTPTRQISLSAEQQQALLAEAATGSFSTINDMARWVAQQFSIHYTEVGMWRIARRLGIKKKTARPRHVQRDEEKVAAFKKVSRP
;
A
#
# COMPACT_ATOMS: atom_id res chain seq x y z
N MET A 1 14.03 -23.89 -4.43
CA MET A 1 13.85 -25.27 -3.95
C MET A 1 13.25 -26.21 -5.00
N LEU A 2 12.01 -26.03 -5.51
CA LEU A 2 11.38 -27.02 -6.43
C LEU A 2 12.23 -27.36 -7.67
N ARG A 3 12.92 -26.37 -8.24
CA ARG A 3 13.84 -26.55 -9.36
C ARG A 3 15.03 -27.47 -9.02
N LEU A 4 15.50 -27.47 -7.78
CA LEU A 4 16.60 -28.31 -7.31
C LEU A 4 16.18 -29.78 -7.25
N PHE A 5 14.96 -30.04 -6.75
CA PHE A 5 14.37 -31.38 -6.77
C PHE A 5 14.13 -31.88 -8.20
N LYS A 6 13.57 -31.04 -9.07
CA LYS A 6 13.32 -31.39 -10.48
C LYS A 6 14.61 -31.71 -11.26
N ARG A 7 15.73 -31.09 -10.89
CA ARG A 7 17.06 -31.33 -11.50
C ARG A 7 17.88 -32.40 -10.78
N GLY A 8 17.36 -33.03 -9.71
CA GLY A 8 18.09 -34.01 -8.91
C GLY A 8 19.27 -33.45 -8.11
N GLN A 9 19.39 -32.12 -8.00
CA GLN A 9 20.50 -31.44 -7.32
C GLN A 9 20.37 -31.50 -5.79
N ALA A 10 19.16 -31.72 -5.28
CA ALA A 10 18.91 -31.98 -3.87
C ALA A 10 18.09 -33.27 -3.72
N LYS A 11 18.57 -34.21 -2.90
CA LYS A 11 17.87 -35.47 -2.58
C LYS A 11 17.06 -35.41 -1.28
N SER A 12 17.24 -34.36 -0.48
CA SER A 12 16.54 -34.14 0.78
C SER A 12 16.16 -32.67 0.97
N LEU A 13 15.18 -32.41 1.85
CA LEU A 13 14.76 -31.04 2.19
C LEU A 13 15.89 -30.24 2.88
N ALA A 14 16.72 -30.92 3.68
CA ALA A 14 17.89 -30.31 4.30
C ALA A 14 18.94 -29.89 3.26
N ALA A 15 19.27 -30.75 2.29
CA ALA A 15 20.19 -30.40 1.21
C ALA A 15 19.65 -29.26 0.35
N ALA A 16 18.34 -29.24 0.10
CA ALA A 16 17.70 -28.14 -0.63
C ALA A 16 17.72 -26.82 0.18
N ALA A 17 17.68 -26.88 1.51
CA ALA A 17 17.76 -25.73 2.40
C ALA A 17 19.18 -25.13 2.41
N GLU A 18 20.21 -25.97 2.51
CA GLU A 18 21.62 -25.55 2.43
C GLU A 18 21.92 -24.88 1.08
N LEU A 19 21.49 -25.48 -0.03
CA LEU A 19 21.71 -24.92 -1.37
C LEU A 19 20.97 -23.59 -1.64
N VAL A 20 19.88 -23.33 -0.92
CA VAL A 20 19.09 -22.09 -1.07
C VAL A 20 19.47 -21.05 -0.01
N GLY A 21 20.24 -21.41 1.02
CA GLY A 21 20.63 -20.52 2.10
C GLY A 21 19.49 -20.16 3.06
N VAL A 22 18.55 -21.08 3.27
CA VAL A 22 17.38 -20.87 4.15
C VAL A 22 17.27 -22.01 5.17
N SER A 23 16.50 -21.81 6.23
CA SER A 23 16.30 -22.88 7.22
C SER A 23 15.54 -24.08 6.65
N SER A 24 15.86 -25.29 7.14
CA SER A 24 15.14 -26.52 6.79
C SER A 24 13.64 -26.43 7.08
N ARG A 25 13.25 -25.68 8.13
CA ARG A 25 11.84 -25.45 8.47
C ARG A 25 11.12 -24.63 7.41
N SER A 26 11.75 -23.58 6.88
CA SER A 26 11.19 -22.78 5.78
C SER A 26 10.95 -23.64 4.54
N VAL A 27 11.91 -24.48 4.18
CA VAL A 27 11.79 -25.40 3.03
C VAL A 27 10.70 -26.46 3.26
N GLN A 28 10.57 -26.97 4.48
CA GLN A 28 9.52 -27.91 4.84
C GLN A 28 8.13 -27.26 4.74
N THR A 29 7.97 -26.04 5.25
CA THR A 29 6.72 -25.27 5.12
C THR A 29 6.37 -25.04 3.65
N TRP A 30 7.34 -24.63 2.83
CA TRP A 30 7.14 -24.47 1.39
C TRP A 30 6.76 -25.77 0.69
N TRP A 31 7.37 -26.89 1.08
CA TRP A 31 7.04 -28.20 0.54
C TRP A 31 5.63 -28.65 0.92
N GLN A 32 5.21 -28.41 2.15
CA GLN A 32 3.84 -28.70 2.60
C GLN A 32 2.81 -27.85 1.86
N LEU A 33 3.05 -26.54 1.74
CA LEU A 33 2.22 -25.62 0.95
C LEU A 33 2.12 -26.07 -0.51
N TYR A 34 3.24 -26.46 -1.12
CA TYR A 34 3.25 -27.00 -2.47
C TYR A 34 2.43 -28.29 -2.59
N ARG A 35 2.51 -29.21 -1.62
CA ARG A 35 1.70 -30.44 -1.65
C ARG A 35 0.20 -30.19 -1.47
N GLN A 36 -0.19 -29.17 -0.72
CA GLN A 36 -1.60 -28.87 -0.43
C GLN A 36 -2.25 -28.01 -1.52
N GLN A 37 -1.54 -27.01 -2.03
CA GLN A 37 -2.07 -25.95 -2.88
C GLN A 37 -1.39 -25.86 -4.25
N GLY A 38 -0.48 -26.80 -4.54
CA GLY A 38 0.27 -26.84 -5.79
C GLY A 38 1.22 -25.65 -5.95
N LEU A 39 1.58 -25.37 -7.20
CA LEU A 39 2.48 -24.26 -7.54
C LEU A 39 1.88 -22.89 -7.19
N LEU A 40 0.55 -22.74 -7.30
CA LEU A 40 -0.14 -21.48 -7.01
C LEU A 40 0.02 -21.06 -5.55
N GLY A 41 -0.16 -21.99 -4.60
CA GLY A 41 0.04 -21.69 -3.18
C GLY A 41 1.48 -21.33 -2.83
N LEU A 42 2.46 -21.88 -3.55
CA LEU A 42 3.85 -21.49 -3.37
C LEU A 42 4.15 -20.09 -3.93
N LEU A 43 3.55 -19.72 -5.07
CA LEU A 43 3.69 -18.39 -5.66
C LEU A 43 2.98 -17.30 -4.83
N ALA A 44 1.87 -17.65 -4.17
CA ALA A 44 1.17 -16.76 -3.26
C ALA A 44 2.01 -16.40 -2.01
N LEU A 45 3.04 -17.19 -1.69
CA LEU A 45 3.94 -16.98 -0.56
C LEU A 45 4.94 -15.81 -0.74
N THR A 46 4.74 -14.96 -1.76
CA THR A 46 5.41 -13.68 -1.79
C THR A 46 5.17 -12.95 -0.48
N PRO A 47 6.22 -12.42 0.19
CA PRO A 47 6.06 -11.60 1.38
C PRO A 47 5.33 -10.32 0.97
N THR A 48 4.01 -10.37 0.99
CA THR A 48 3.22 -9.16 1.00
C THR A 48 3.56 -8.50 2.32
N ARG A 49 4.21 -7.33 2.26
CA ARG A 49 4.30 -6.47 3.45
C ARG A 49 2.86 -6.28 3.91
N GLN A 50 2.52 -6.94 5.02
CA GLN A 50 1.20 -6.85 5.60
C GLN A 50 1.02 -5.38 5.96
N ILE A 51 -0.08 -4.82 5.49
CA ILE A 51 -0.53 -3.51 5.95
C ILE A 51 -0.97 -3.74 7.38
N SER A 52 -0.45 -3.00 8.36
CA SER A 52 -0.86 -3.15 9.75
C SER A 52 -2.32 -2.75 10.00
N LEU A 53 -2.95 -2.08 9.03
CA LEU A 53 -4.38 -1.74 9.03
C LEU A 53 -5.22 -2.93 8.56
N SER A 54 -6.20 -3.32 9.38
CA SER A 54 -7.23 -4.29 9.01
C SER A 54 -8.12 -3.75 7.88
N ALA A 55 -8.89 -4.63 7.24
CA ALA A 55 -9.82 -4.23 6.18
C ALA A 55 -10.85 -3.18 6.65
N GLU A 56 -11.35 -3.31 7.88
CA GLU A 56 -12.27 -2.36 8.50
C GLU A 56 -11.61 -0.99 8.73
N GLN A 57 -10.37 -0.98 9.23
CA GLN A 57 -9.62 0.26 9.45
C GLN A 57 -9.28 0.95 8.12
N GLN A 58 -9.04 0.20 7.05
CA GLN A 58 -8.86 0.74 5.70
C GLN A 58 -10.14 1.41 5.18
N GLN A 59 -11.31 0.81 5.44
CA GLN A 59 -12.60 1.42 5.08
C GLN A 59 -12.89 2.70 5.86
N ALA A 60 -12.61 2.71 7.18
CA ALA A 60 -12.75 3.91 8.00
C ALA A 60 -11.84 5.03 7.50
N LEU A 61 -10.59 4.70 7.16
CA LEU A 61 -9.65 5.66 6.57
C LEU A 61 -10.14 6.21 5.22
N LEU A 62 -10.73 5.37 4.38
CA LEU A 62 -11.31 5.78 3.11
C LEU A 62 -12.52 6.70 3.28
N ALA A 63 -13.41 6.40 4.24
CA ALA A 63 -14.55 7.25 4.56
C ALA A 63 -14.10 8.63 5.03
N GLU A 64 -13.12 8.69 5.93
CA GLU A 64 -12.55 9.96 6.41
C GLU A 64 -11.75 10.70 5.32
N ALA A 65 -11.09 9.97 4.42
CA ALA A 65 -10.44 10.62 3.26
C ALA A 65 -11.46 11.20 2.28
N ALA A 66 -12.66 10.61 2.19
CA ALA A 66 -13.73 11.09 1.32
C ALA A 66 -14.38 12.39 1.83
N THR A 67 -14.46 12.61 3.14
CA THR A 67 -14.94 13.88 3.72
C THR A 67 -13.99 15.04 3.42
N GLY A 68 -12.71 14.76 3.13
CA GLY A 68 -11.70 15.75 2.78
C GLY A 68 -10.94 16.30 3.99
N SER A 69 -11.00 15.62 5.14
CA SER A 69 -10.32 16.01 6.38
C SER A 69 -8.79 16.02 6.30
N PHE A 70 -8.19 15.37 5.30
CA PHE A 70 -6.73 15.27 5.16
C PHE A 70 -6.17 16.25 4.12
N SER A 71 -5.37 17.21 4.59
CA SER A 71 -4.60 18.10 3.71
C SER A 71 -3.29 17.47 3.24
N THR A 72 -2.64 16.68 4.11
CA THR A 72 -1.34 16.04 3.85
C THR A 72 -1.33 14.56 4.24
N ILE A 73 -0.42 13.78 3.65
CA ILE A 73 -0.16 12.37 4.04
C ILE A 73 0.21 12.27 5.53
N ASN A 74 0.90 13.27 6.07
CA ASN A 74 1.27 13.30 7.49
C ASN A 74 0.05 13.49 8.41
N ASP A 75 -0.97 14.25 7.96
CA ASP A 75 -2.24 14.38 8.71
C ASP A 75 -2.99 13.04 8.74
N MET A 76 -2.95 12.31 7.62
CA MET A 76 -3.49 10.96 7.53
C MET A 76 -2.74 9.98 8.48
N ALA A 77 -1.41 10.08 8.55
CA ALA A 77 -0.60 9.29 9.48
C ALA A 77 -0.93 9.61 10.95
N ARG A 78 -1.11 10.89 11.27
CA ARG A 78 -1.47 11.35 12.61
C ARG A 78 -2.88 10.86 13.01
N TRP A 79 -3.84 10.95 12.10
CA TRP A 79 -5.20 10.46 12.34
C TRP A 79 -5.23 8.95 12.57
N VAL A 80 -4.49 8.17 11.78
CA VAL A 80 -4.36 6.71 11.98
C VAL A 80 -3.71 6.39 13.32
N ALA A 81 -2.69 7.15 13.74
CA ALA A 81 -2.09 6.99 15.06
C ALA A 81 -3.08 7.31 16.19
N GLN A 82 -3.91 8.35 16.03
CA GLN A 82 -4.91 8.73 17.04
C GLN A 82 -6.07 7.74 17.15
N GLN A 83 -6.60 7.26 16.01
CA GLN A 83 -7.77 6.39 15.99
C GLN A 83 -7.44 4.93 16.27
N PHE A 84 -6.28 4.45 15.81
CA PHE A 84 -5.93 3.03 15.85
C PHE A 84 -4.66 2.73 16.64
N SER A 85 -3.96 3.73 17.18
CA SER A 85 -2.65 3.56 17.86
C SER A 85 -1.58 2.90 16.98
N ILE A 86 -1.72 3.02 15.65
CA ILE A 86 -0.77 2.47 14.67
C ILE A 86 0.09 3.61 14.13
N HIS A 87 1.40 3.52 14.34
CA HIS A 87 2.34 4.51 13.84
C HIS A 87 2.87 4.12 12.47
N TYR A 88 2.67 4.99 11.49
CA TYR A 88 3.28 4.88 10.16
C TYR A 88 4.25 6.01 9.91
N THR A 89 5.34 5.70 9.20
CA THR A 89 6.16 6.73 8.57
C THR A 89 5.40 7.38 7.42
N GLU A 90 5.78 8.60 7.04
CA GLU A 90 5.17 9.30 5.89
C GLU A 90 5.20 8.45 4.61
N VAL A 91 6.33 7.80 4.33
CA VAL A 91 6.48 6.88 3.18
C VAL A 91 5.56 5.65 3.32
N GLY A 92 5.41 5.12 4.54
CA GLY A 92 4.50 4.02 4.84
C GLY A 92 3.05 4.40 4.56
N MET A 93 2.63 5.57 5.07
CA MET A 93 1.28 6.08 4.85
C MET A 93 1.02 6.41 3.38
N TRP A 94 2.00 6.97 2.67
CA TRP A 94 1.90 7.20 1.21
C TRP A 94 1.68 5.92 0.42
N ARG A 95 2.38 4.83 0.76
CA ARG A 95 2.17 3.52 0.13
C ARG A 95 0.77 2.98 0.39
N ILE A 96 0.25 3.18 1.60
CA ILE A 96 -1.11 2.77 1.99
C ILE A 96 -2.14 3.57 1.22
N ALA A 97 -2.04 4.90 1.22
CA ALA A 97 -2.92 5.79 0.47
C ALA A 97 -2.95 5.44 -1.03
N ARG A 98 -1.78 5.18 -1.62
CA ARG A 98 -1.68 4.75 -3.03
C ARG A 98 -2.33 3.40 -3.28
N ARG A 99 -2.18 2.44 -2.36
CA ARG A 99 -2.79 1.11 -2.48
C ARG A 99 -4.30 1.12 -2.29
N LEU A 100 -4.81 2.02 -1.45
CA LEU A 100 -6.23 2.28 -1.24
C LEU A 100 -6.85 3.19 -2.32
N GLY A 101 -6.05 3.69 -3.27
CA GLY A 101 -6.52 4.54 -4.36
C GLY A 101 -6.93 5.95 -3.91
N ILE A 102 -6.50 6.40 -2.74
CA ILE A 102 -6.81 7.73 -2.20
C ILE A 102 -6.05 8.77 -3.04
N LYS A 103 -6.80 9.57 -3.81
CA LYS A 103 -6.28 10.69 -4.59
C LYS A 103 -6.45 11.99 -3.82
N LYS A 104 -5.46 12.88 -3.91
CA LYS A 104 -5.59 14.24 -3.37
C LYS A 104 -6.79 14.91 -4.04
N LYS A 105 -7.79 15.33 -3.25
CA LYS A 105 -8.83 16.26 -3.70
C LYS A 105 -8.15 17.59 -3.99
N THR A 106 -7.57 17.71 -5.17
CA THR A 106 -6.90 18.94 -5.59
C THR A 106 -8.00 19.86 -6.10
N ALA A 107 -8.25 20.96 -5.38
CA ALA A 107 -9.05 22.05 -5.92
C ALA A 107 -8.41 22.52 -7.24
N ARG A 108 -9.21 22.99 -8.21
CA ARG A 108 -8.67 23.57 -9.45
C ARG A 108 -7.60 24.61 -9.09
N PRO A 109 -6.40 24.58 -9.70
CA PRO A 109 -5.40 25.61 -9.50
C PRO A 109 -6.03 26.98 -9.71
N ARG A 110 -6.20 27.74 -8.64
CA ARG A 110 -6.57 29.16 -8.70
C ARG A 110 -5.28 29.95 -8.69
N HIS A 111 -5.09 30.75 -9.75
CA HIS A 111 -3.91 31.61 -9.89
C HIS A 111 -3.84 32.58 -8.70
N VAL A 112 -2.67 32.67 -8.05
CA VAL A 112 -2.46 33.47 -6.83
C VAL A 112 -2.72 34.97 -7.06
N GLN A 113 -2.53 35.47 -8.29
CA GLN A 113 -2.79 36.88 -8.65
C GLN A 113 -4.24 37.15 -9.11
N ARG A 114 -5.21 36.30 -8.76
CA ARG A 114 -6.60 36.59 -9.10
C ARG A 114 -7.17 37.61 -8.11
N ASP A 115 -6.84 38.88 -8.35
CA ASP A 115 -7.51 40.02 -7.69
C ASP A 115 -9.00 39.97 -8.02
N GLU A 116 -9.83 39.69 -7.02
CA GLU A 116 -11.29 39.63 -7.17
C GLU A 116 -11.86 40.98 -7.65
N GLU A 117 -11.17 42.08 -7.32
CA GLU A 117 -11.49 43.44 -7.76
C GLU A 117 -11.33 43.63 -9.28
N LYS A 118 -10.27 43.07 -9.88
CA LYS A 118 -10.05 43.14 -11.34
C LYS A 118 -11.06 42.30 -12.12
N VAL A 119 -11.50 41.18 -11.54
CA VAL A 119 -12.55 40.32 -12.13
C VAL A 119 -13.92 41.02 -12.09
N ALA A 120 -14.23 41.74 -11.02
CA ALA A 120 -15.47 42.50 -10.91
C ALA A 120 -15.50 43.70 -11.87
N ALA A 121 -14.37 44.40 -12.06
CA ALA A 121 -14.26 45.50 -13.01
C ALA A 121 -14.43 45.01 -14.46
N PHE A 122 -13.79 43.91 -14.85
CA PHE A 122 -13.90 43.37 -16.20
C PHE A 122 -15.34 42.96 -16.57
N LYS A 123 -16.09 42.35 -15.62
CA LYS A 123 -17.50 41.98 -15.82
C LYS A 123 -18.44 43.18 -16.02
N LYS A 124 -18.07 44.39 -15.57
CA LYS A 124 -18.87 45.61 -15.75
C LYS A 124 -18.63 46.30 -17.09
N VAL A 125 -17.45 46.10 -17.69
CA VAL A 125 -17.04 46.78 -18.94
C VAL A 125 -17.39 45.95 -20.18
N SER A 126 -17.53 44.62 -20.06
CA SER A 126 -17.77 43.73 -21.19
C SER A 126 -19.25 43.48 -21.52
N ARG A 127 -20.11 44.49 -21.38
CA ARG A 127 -21.51 44.40 -21.83
C ARG A 127 -21.63 45.09 -23.19
N PRO A 128 -21.79 44.36 -24.31
CA PRO A 128 -22.39 44.95 -25.51
C PRO A 128 -23.88 45.26 -25.25
#